data_AF-A0A7X6VHH8-F1
#
_entry.id   AF-A0A7X6VHH8-F1
#
_cell.length_a   1.000
_cell.length_b   1.000
_cell.length_c   1.000
_cell.angle_alpha   90.00
_cell.angle_beta   90.00
_cell.angle_gamma   90.00
#
_symmetry.space_group_name_H-M   'P 1'
#
loop_
_entity.id
_entity.type
_entity.pdbx_description
1 polymer ?
#
loop_
_entity_poly.entity_id
_entity_poly.type
_entity_poly.pdbx_seq_one_letter_code
_entity_poly.pdbx_strand_id
1 'polypeptide(L)'
;MNFSPIELCHKPLIDRYLAEQRIESSEMTFLSLYIWRRAFNIKFAQHSGCMVIAFRDNDYPPSLRFPMGDGDKHASIMAACQHFTDQGFEPRFYGLTTDMTEQLVKLFPNKFEITPMRDYFDYVYSVERLISLSGNELHSKRNHVNGFKRMYQYEYKPLTKSDRNEIKTVYDEWFSDTNKNPDYYLIDERQSIYDIIENFDVLGCK
;
A
#
# COMPACT_ATOMS: atom_id res chain seq x y z
N MET A 1 -8.96 19.12 -10.00
CA MET A 1 -8.74 17.77 -10.59
C MET A 1 -9.98 16.91 -10.39
N ASN A 2 -10.21 15.90 -11.23
CA ASN A 2 -11.32 14.97 -11.07
C ASN A 2 -10.83 13.63 -10.48
N PHE A 3 -11.02 13.45 -9.17
CA PHE A 3 -10.61 12.25 -8.45
C PHE A 3 -11.71 11.18 -8.47
N SER A 4 -11.33 9.96 -8.87
CA SER A 4 -12.23 8.81 -8.96
C SER A 4 -11.75 7.68 -8.03
N PRO A 5 -12.67 6.88 -7.45
CA PRO A 5 -12.30 5.70 -6.67
C PRO A 5 -11.46 4.70 -7.47
N ILE A 6 -10.57 3.99 -6.78
CA ILE A 6 -9.84 2.87 -7.35
C ILE A 6 -10.79 1.67 -7.50
N GLU A 7 -10.72 0.97 -8.62
CA GLU A 7 -11.54 -0.20 -8.95
C GLU A 7 -10.66 -1.24 -9.64
N LEU A 8 -11.10 -2.50 -9.70
CA LEU A 8 -10.33 -3.59 -10.32
C LEU A 8 -9.94 -3.30 -11.77
N CYS A 9 -10.82 -2.67 -12.54
CA CYS A 9 -10.56 -2.32 -13.95
C CYS A 9 -9.41 -1.31 -14.10
N HIS A 10 -9.05 -0.58 -13.04
CA HIS A 10 -7.96 0.39 -13.06
C HIS A 10 -6.57 -0.26 -12.88
N LYS A 11 -6.49 -1.57 -12.59
CA LYS A 11 -5.22 -2.26 -12.37
C LYS A 11 -4.20 -2.04 -13.49
N PRO A 12 -4.51 -2.25 -14.77
CA PRO A 12 -3.51 -2.06 -15.83
C PRO A 12 -3.01 -0.61 -15.94
N LEU A 13 -3.89 0.35 -15.66
CA LEU A 13 -3.56 1.77 -15.70
C LEU A 13 -2.62 2.16 -14.55
N ILE A 14 -2.97 1.77 -13.33
CA ILE A 14 -2.19 2.08 -12.13
C ILE A 14 -0.85 1.35 -12.17
N ASP A 15 -0.83 0.06 -12.51
CA ASP A 15 0.40 -0.72 -12.64
C ASP A 15 1.38 -0.08 -13.63
N ARG A 16 0.88 0.47 -14.75
CA ARG A 16 1.73 1.17 -15.72
C ARG A 16 2.44 2.36 -15.06
N TYR A 17 1.72 3.22 -14.35
CA TYR A 17 2.32 4.37 -13.65
C TYR A 17 3.28 3.96 -12.53
N LEU A 18 2.97 2.89 -11.80
CA LEU A 18 3.83 2.35 -10.75
C LEU A 18 5.09 1.73 -11.34
N ALA A 19 5.03 1.09 -12.51
CA ALA A 19 6.19 0.49 -13.17
C ALA A 19 7.12 1.52 -13.83
N GLU A 20 6.57 2.67 -14.25
CA GLU A 20 7.35 3.80 -14.80
C GLU A 20 8.23 4.49 -13.73
N GLN A 21 8.00 4.22 -12.44
CA GLN A 21 8.80 4.78 -11.35
C GLN A 21 9.38 3.68 -10.47
N ARG A 22 10.61 3.88 -10.00
CA ARG A 22 11.17 3.01 -8.97
C ARG A 22 10.58 3.38 -7.61
N ILE A 23 9.42 2.81 -7.29
CA ILE A 23 8.79 2.99 -5.99
C ILE A 23 8.98 1.72 -5.17
N GLU A 24 9.78 1.81 -4.12
CA GLU A 24 10.08 0.69 -3.23
C GLU A 24 9.17 0.64 -2.01
N SER A 25 8.21 1.56 -1.91
CA SER A 25 7.27 1.61 -0.80
C SER A 25 6.27 0.45 -0.86
N SER A 26 6.06 -0.21 0.28
CA SER A 26 5.12 -1.33 0.41
C SER A 26 3.66 -0.93 0.18
N GLU A 27 3.32 0.34 0.44
CA GLU A 27 1.99 0.90 0.19
C GLU A 27 1.70 1.13 -1.29
N MET A 28 2.75 1.23 -2.11
CA MET A 28 2.66 1.70 -3.48
C MET A 28 2.60 0.56 -4.50
N THR A 29 1.72 -0.41 -4.22
CA THR A 29 1.32 -1.45 -5.17
C THR A 29 -0.17 -1.34 -5.46
N PHE A 30 -0.63 -1.79 -6.64
CA PHE A 30 -2.07 -1.80 -6.90
C PHE A 30 -2.83 -2.62 -5.86
N LEU A 31 -2.26 -3.75 -5.41
CA LEU A 31 -2.88 -4.60 -4.39
C LEU A 31 -3.08 -3.83 -3.08
N SER A 32 -2.03 -3.18 -2.57
CA SER A 32 -2.10 -2.36 -1.35
C SER A 32 -3.13 -1.24 -1.51
N LEU A 33 -3.08 -0.48 -2.61
CA LEU A 33 -4.04 0.59 -2.89
C LEU A 33 -5.48 0.08 -2.98
N TYR A 34 -5.68 -1.10 -3.57
CA TYR A 34 -7.01 -1.69 -3.74
C TYR A 34 -7.59 -2.18 -2.41
N ILE A 35 -6.79 -2.88 -1.59
CA ILE A 35 -7.23 -3.40 -0.28
C ILE A 35 -7.59 -2.24 0.66
N TRP A 36 -6.80 -1.18 0.67
CA TRP A 36 -7.02 -0.08 1.60
C TRP A 36 -7.94 1.02 1.06
N ARG A 37 -8.49 0.85 -0.15
CA ARG A 37 -9.27 1.90 -0.83
C ARG A 37 -10.50 2.36 -0.07
N ARG A 38 -11.13 1.48 0.71
CA ARG A 38 -12.35 1.80 1.46
C ARG A 38 -11.99 2.55 2.75
N ALA A 39 -11.10 1.96 3.55
CA ALA A 39 -10.64 2.52 4.81
C ALA A 39 -10.05 3.93 4.66
N PHE A 40 -9.26 4.17 3.61
CA PHE A 40 -8.66 5.49 3.36
C PHE A 40 -9.29 6.24 2.19
N ASN A 41 -10.49 5.85 1.74
CA ASN A 41 -11.22 6.48 0.63
C ASN A 41 -10.29 6.87 -0.54
N ILE A 42 -9.47 5.91 -0.97
CA ILE A 42 -8.35 6.15 -1.89
C ILE A 42 -8.92 6.45 -3.27
N LYS A 43 -8.53 7.60 -3.81
CA LYS A 43 -8.90 8.04 -5.14
C LYS A 43 -7.68 8.39 -5.95
N PHE A 44 -7.80 8.33 -7.27
CA PHE A 44 -6.76 8.76 -8.18
C PHE A 44 -7.32 9.72 -9.22
N ALA A 45 -6.43 10.50 -9.82
CA ALA A 45 -6.73 11.37 -10.95
C ALA A 45 -5.52 11.44 -11.87
N GLN A 46 -5.76 11.56 -13.17
CA GLN A 46 -4.71 11.82 -14.16
C GLN A 46 -4.69 13.31 -14.48
N HIS A 47 -3.49 13.89 -14.56
CA HIS A 47 -3.29 15.29 -14.91
C HIS A 47 -1.91 15.48 -15.54
N SER A 48 -1.83 16.22 -16.65
CA SER A 48 -0.57 16.52 -17.36
C SER A 48 0.38 15.33 -17.57
N GLY A 49 -0.16 14.14 -17.86
CA GLY A 49 0.63 12.92 -18.05
C GLY A 49 1.07 12.22 -16.76
N CYS A 50 0.73 12.75 -15.58
CA CYS A 50 0.96 12.13 -14.28
C CYS A 50 -0.32 11.51 -13.70
N MET A 51 -0.15 10.57 -12.77
CA MET A 51 -1.19 10.09 -11.86
C MET A 51 -0.94 10.65 -10.46
N VAL A 52 -1.99 11.17 -9.83
CA VAL A 52 -1.97 11.62 -8.44
C VAL A 52 -2.95 10.78 -7.64
N ILE A 53 -2.53 10.31 -6.48
CA ILE A 53 -3.36 9.54 -5.54
C ILE A 53 -3.66 10.40 -4.33
N ALA A 54 -4.93 10.43 -3.92
CA ALA A 54 -5.40 11.08 -2.72
C ALA A 54 -5.91 10.03 -1.72
N PHE A 55 -5.55 10.22 -0.47
CA PHE A 55 -5.99 9.42 0.68
C PHE A 55 -6.82 10.31 1.59
N ARG A 56 -7.90 9.77 2.12
CA ARG A 56 -8.73 10.41 3.13
C ARG A 56 -9.10 9.40 4.19
N ASP A 57 -8.38 9.53 5.29
CA ASP A 57 -8.65 8.90 6.57
C ASP A 57 -9.76 9.68 7.30
N ASN A 58 -10.55 9.02 8.14
CA ASN A 58 -11.56 9.69 8.95
C ASN A 58 -10.96 10.46 10.12
N ASP A 59 -9.81 10.01 10.64
CA ASP A 59 -9.17 10.54 11.83
C ASP A 59 -8.02 11.51 11.53
N TYR A 60 -7.61 11.60 10.26
CA TYR A 60 -6.47 12.42 9.83
C TYR A 60 -6.81 13.33 8.64
N PRO A 61 -6.11 14.48 8.49
CA PRO A 61 -6.27 15.33 7.32
C PRO A 61 -5.99 14.55 6.02
N PRO A 62 -6.72 14.86 4.93
CA PRO A 62 -6.48 14.20 3.66
C PRO A 62 -5.05 14.47 3.17
N SER A 63 -4.50 13.51 2.43
CA SER A 63 -3.13 13.60 1.92
C SER A 63 -3.04 13.18 0.46
N LEU A 64 -1.97 13.63 -0.19
CA LEU A 64 -1.60 13.29 -1.53
C LEU A 64 -0.36 12.40 -1.53
N ARG A 65 -0.24 11.52 -2.53
CA ARG A 65 1.05 10.94 -2.91
C ARG A 65 1.69 11.79 -4.00
N PHE A 66 3.01 11.74 -4.07
CA PHE A 66 3.77 12.44 -5.11
C PHE A 66 3.32 11.99 -6.51
N PRO A 67 3.20 12.89 -7.52
CA PRO A 67 2.72 12.48 -8.83
C PRO A 67 3.63 11.47 -9.53
N MET A 68 3.00 10.40 -10.04
CA MET A 68 3.65 9.27 -10.70
C MET A 68 3.56 9.41 -12.23
N GLY A 69 4.51 8.81 -12.95
CA GLY A 69 4.68 8.94 -14.40
C GLY A 69 5.61 10.07 -14.84
N ASP A 70 5.81 10.15 -16.16
CA ASP A 70 6.81 11.02 -16.83
C ASP A 70 6.25 12.35 -17.32
N GLY A 71 5.01 12.67 -16.96
CA GLY A 71 4.36 13.94 -17.28
C GLY A 71 4.92 15.15 -16.52
N ASP A 72 4.23 16.28 -16.68
CA ASP A 72 4.56 17.51 -15.96
C ASP A 72 4.14 17.42 -14.49
N LYS A 73 5.10 17.03 -13.65
CA LYS A 73 4.95 16.94 -12.20
C LYS A 73 4.68 18.30 -11.56
N HIS A 74 5.24 19.40 -12.07
CA HIS A 74 5.00 20.73 -11.52
C HIS A 74 3.54 21.14 -11.71
N ALA A 75 3.01 21.04 -12.94
CA ALA A 75 1.61 21.30 -13.22
C ALA A 75 0.66 20.40 -12.40
N SER A 76 1.03 19.13 -12.24
CA SER A 76 0.23 18.16 -11.48
C SER A 76 0.22 18.44 -9.97
N ILE A 77 1.35 18.81 -9.38
CA ILE A 77 1.42 19.23 -7.97
C ILE A 77 0.58 20.49 -7.76
N MET A 78 0.72 21.51 -8.62
CA MET A 78 -0.09 22.74 -8.50
C MET A 78 -1.58 22.43 -8.57
N ALA A 79 -2.03 21.63 -9.55
CA ALA A 79 -3.43 21.30 -9.72
C ALA A 79 -3.99 20.46 -8.56
N ALA A 80 -3.18 19.56 -7.98
CA ALA A 80 -3.56 18.76 -6.83
C ALA A 80 -3.65 19.60 -5.55
N CYS A 81 -2.67 20.48 -5.31
CA CYS A 81 -2.69 21.43 -4.19
C CYS A 81 -3.90 22.35 -4.28
N GLN A 82 -4.15 22.96 -5.45
CA GLN A 82 -5.30 23.83 -5.65
C GLN A 82 -6.61 23.09 -5.37
N HIS A 83 -6.75 21.85 -5.85
CA HIS A 83 -7.94 21.04 -5.60
C HIS A 83 -8.21 20.82 -4.09
N PHE A 84 -7.16 20.62 -3.29
CA PHE A 84 -7.30 20.47 -1.84
C PHE A 84 -7.64 21.81 -1.17
N THR A 85 -6.99 22.89 -1.59
CA THR A 85 -7.27 24.25 -1.08
C THR A 85 -8.70 24.69 -1.39
N ASP A 86 -9.22 24.39 -2.59
CA ASP A 86 -10.62 24.68 -2.97
C ASP A 86 -11.64 23.92 -2.09
N GLN A 87 -11.23 22.81 -1.48
CA GLN A 87 -12.02 22.02 -0.53
C GLN A 87 -11.79 22.44 0.93
N GLY A 88 -10.97 23.46 1.18
CA GLY A 88 -10.66 23.95 2.52
C GLY A 88 -9.58 23.13 3.26
N PHE A 89 -8.81 22.31 2.54
CA PHE A 89 -7.71 21.54 3.11
C PHE A 89 -6.36 22.19 2.82
N GLU A 90 -5.45 22.09 3.79
CA GLU A 90 -4.03 22.37 3.57
C GLU A 90 -3.41 21.20 2.77
N PRO A 91 -2.76 21.44 1.61
CA PRO A 91 -2.14 20.38 0.83
C PRO A 91 -0.96 19.73 1.56
N ARG A 92 -0.94 18.40 1.63
CA ARG A 92 0.11 17.63 2.32
C ARG A 92 0.48 16.41 1.49
N PHE A 93 1.76 16.12 1.37
CA PHE A 93 2.26 14.92 0.69
C PHE A 93 2.84 13.93 1.70
N TYR A 94 2.48 12.66 1.57
CA TYR A 94 2.96 11.56 2.42
C TYR A 94 3.66 10.49 1.57
N GLY A 95 4.49 9.66 2.22
CA GLY A 95 5.19 8.56 1.56
C GLY A 95 6.25 9.00 0.54
N LEU A 96 6.84 10.19 0.75
CA LEU A 96 7.92 10.68 -0.11
C LEU A 96 9.20 9.87 0.13
N THR A 97 9.80 9.36 -0.94
CA THR A 97 11.18 8.88 -0.90
C THR A 97 12.14 10.08 -0.87
N THR A 98 13.43 9.83 -0.61
CA THR A 98 14.48 10.85 -0.71
C THR A 98 14.47 11.52 -2.09
N ASP A 99 14.44 10.74 -3.17
CA ASP A 99 14.43 11.26 -4.55
C ASP A 99 13.19 12.12 -4.84
N MET A 100 12.01 11.68 -4.37
CA MET A 100 10.77 12.47 -4.51
C MET A 100 10.83 13.77 -3.72
N THR A 101 11.43 13.74 -2.54
CA THR A 101 11.64 14.92 -1.69
C THR A 101 12.55 15.93 -2.38
N GLU A 102 13.69 15.49 -2.92
CA GLU A 102 14.62 16.33 -3.66
C GLU A 102 13.95 16.96 -4.90
N GLN A 103 13.16 16.15 -5.62
CA GLN A 103 12.41 16.64 -6.77
C GLN A 103 11.35 17.67 -6.37
N LEU A 104 10.62 17.45 -5.27
CA LEU A 104 9.62 18.38 -4.76
C LEU A 104 10.24 19.73 -4.39
N VAL A 105 11.36 19.73 -3.68
CA VAL A 105 12.09 20.96 -3.29
C VAL A 105 12.62 21.71 -4.50
N LYS A 106 13.11 21.00 -5.52
CA LYS A 106 13.59 21.61 -6.76
C LYS A 106 12.45 22.27 -7.55
N LEU A 107 11.30 21.61 -7.63
CA LEU A 107 10.14 22.14 -8.35
C LEU A 107 9.49 23.30 -7.59
N PHE A 108 9.50 23.28 -6.26
CA PHE A 108 8.86 24.28 -5.42
C PHE A 108 9.79 24.77 -4.29
N PRO A 109 10.80 25.59 -4.61
CA PRO A 109 11.75 26.08 -3.62
C PRO A 109 11.06 26.83 -2.48
N ASN A 110 11.36 26.43 -1.23
CA ASN A 110 10.85 27.06 -0.01
C ASN A 110 9.32 27.08 0.12
N LYS A 111 8.61 26.11 -0.48
CA LYS A 111 7.15 26.00 -0.39
C LYS A 111 6.63 24.87 0.49
N PHE A 112 7.48 23.90 0.83
CA PHE A 112 7.11 22.75 1.64
C PHE A 112 8.01 22.64 2.86
N GLU A 113 7.40 22.33 4.00
CA GLU A 113 8.09 21.79 5.17
C GLU A 113 8.14 20.27 5.05
N ILE A 114 9.31 19.68 5.26
CA ILE A 114 9.54 18.24 5.10
C ILE A 114 10.04 17.65 6.40
N THR A 115 9.32 16.66 6.92
CA THR A 115 9.63 16.00 8.18
C THR A 115 9.64 14.48 7.99
N PRO A 116 10.75 13.78 8.31
CA PRO A 116 10.77 12.33 8.27
C PRO A 116 9.92 11.75 9.41
N MET A 117 9.07 10.77 9.09
CA MET A 117 8.23 10.09 10.08
C MET A 117 8.66 8.64 10.23
N ARG A 118 9.49 8.37 11.25
CA ARG A 118 10.17 7.07 11.43
C ARG A 118 9.19 5.88 11.53
N ASP A 119 8.04 6.09 12.14
CA ASP A 119 7.03 5.04 12.34
C ASP A 119 6.44 4.50 11.02
N TYR A 120 6.60 5.24 9.92
CA TYR A 120 6.12 4.88 8.58
C TYR A 120 7.23 4.38 7.64
N PHE A 121 8.42 4.07 8.16
CA PHE A 121 9.51 3.58 7.33
C PHE A 121 9.33 2.09 7.03
N ASP A 122 9.41 1.74 5.74
CA ASP A 122 9.40 0.34 5.31
C ASP A 122 10.68 -0.40 5.74
N TYR A 123 10.50 -1.65 6.15
CA TYR A 123 11.61 -2.56 6.41
C TYR A 123 11.94 -3.36 5.14
N VAL A 124 13.11 -3.08 4.55
CA VAL A 124 13.58 -3.78 3.35
C VAL A 124 14.53 -4.90 3.73
N TYR A 125 14.23 -6.12 3.28
CA TYR A 125 15.02 -7.32 3.56
C TYR A 125 15.57 -7.94 2.27
N SER A 126 16.75 -8.56 2.36
CA SER A 126 17.29 -9.39 1.27
C SER A 126 16.52 -10.70 1.17
N VAL A 127 15.99 -10.98 -0.03
CA VAL A 127 15.31 -12.25 -0.35
C VAL A 127 16.23 -13.44 -0.09
N GLU A 128 17.49 -13.37 -0.52
CA GLU A 128 18.49 -14.44 -0.30
C GLU A 128 18.72 -14.71 1.18
N ARG A 129 18.84 -13.66 2.00
CA ARG A 129 18.99 -13.79 3.45
C ARG A 129 17.75 -14.41 4.10
N LEU A 130 16.54 -14.06 3.66
CA LEU A 130 15.30 -14.63 4.20
C LEU A 130 15.10 -16.09 3.80
N ILE A 131 15.49 -16.49 2.59
CA ILE A 131 15.45 -17.88 2.14
C ILE A 131 16.46 -18.74 2.90
N SER A 132 17.72 -18.29 2.97
CA SER A 132 18.80 -19.06 3.60
C SER A 132 18.78 -19.00 5.12
N LEU A 133 18.15 -17.97 5.70
CA LEU A 133 18.26 -17.60 7.11
C LEU A 133 19.72 -17.59 7.58
N SER A 134 20.64 -17.11 6.72
CA SER A 134 22.08 -17.14 6.97
C SER A 134 22.54 -15.98 7.87
N GLY A 135 23.68 -16.20 8.52
CA GLY A 135 24.28 -15.23 9.44
C GLY A 135 23.81 -15.38 10.90
N ASN A 136 24.51 -14.67 11.79
CA ASN A 136 24.31 -14.74 13.24
C ASN A 136 22.99 -14.05 13.67
N GLU A 137 22.62 -12.94 13.02
CA GLU A 137 21.40 -12.19 13.32
C GLU A 137 20.12 -13.02 13.13
N LEU A 138 20.11 -13.96 12.18
CA LEU A 138 18.97 -14.81 11.87
C LEU A 138 19.01 -16.17 12.59
N HIS A 139 19.97 -16.37 13.50
CA HIS A 139 20.11 -17.62 14.26
C HIS A 139 18.83 -17.97 15.04
N SER A 140 18.20 -16.96 15.67
CA SER A 140 16.93 -17.16 16.39
C SER A 140 15.80 -17.62 15.46
N LYS A 141 15.66 -17.00 14.28
CA LYS A 141 14.65 -17.39 13.28
C LYS A 141 14.86 -18.83 12.78
N ARG A 142 16.11 -19.21 12.51
CA ARG A 142 16.46 -20.58 12.14
C ARG A 142 16.14 -21.59 13.25
N ASN A 143 16.37 -21.23 14.51
CA ASN A 143 15.97 -22.05 15.65
C ASN A 143 14.46 -22.25 15.73
N HIS A 144 13.64 -21.21 15.49
CA HIS A 144 12.19 -21.34 15.43
C HIS A 144 11.74 -22.29 14.33
N VAL A 145 12.27 -22.13 13.11
CA VAL A 145 11.95 -23.03 11.98
C VAL A 145 12.34 -24.47 12.30
N ASN A 146 13.53 -24.70 12.84
CA ASN A 146 13.98 -26.04 13.23
C ASN A 146 13.13 -26.63 14.36
N GLY A 147 12.68 -25.80 15.30
CA GLY A 147 11.73 -26.21 16.34
C GLY A 147 10.41 -26.66 15.74
N PHE A 148 9.82 -25.83 14.87
CA PHE A 148 8.57 -26.14 14.17
C PHE A 148 8.66 -27.46 13.40
N LYS A 149 9.71 -27.65 12.59
CA LYS A 149 9.93 -28.88 11.79
C LYS A 149 10.09 -30.16 12.63
N ARG A 150 10.55 -30.05 13.87
CA ARG A 150 10.65 -31.20 14.79
C ARG A 150 9.33 -31.54 15.46
N MET A 151 8.49 -30.53 15.72
CA MET A 151 7.25 -30.69 16.48
C MET A 151 6.06 -31.10 15.62
N TYR A 152 6.04 -30.71 14.34
CA TYR A 152 4.87 -30.87 13.49
C TYR A 152 5.20 -31.65 12.21
N GLN A 153 4.28 -32.53 11.83
CA GLN A 153 4.16 -32.98 10.44
C GLN A 153 3.43 -31.88 9.67
N TYR A 154 4.04 -31.38 8.60
CA TYR A 154 3.51 -30.23 7.86
C TYR A 154 3.72 -30.41 6.37
N GLU A 155 2.88 -29.72 5.60
CA GLU A 155 2.99 -29.58 4.16
C GLU A 155 2.82 -28.10 3.80
N TYR A 156 3.65 -27.59 2.89
CA TYR A 156 3.45 -26.27 2.31
C TYR A 156 2.73 -26.43 0.97
N LYS A 157 1.62 -25.73 0.80
CA LYS A 157 0.88 -25.64 -0.46
C LYS A 157 0.75 -24.17 -0.87
N PRO A 158 1.08 -23.81 -2.12
CA PRO A 158 0.68 -22.52 -2.67
C PRO A 158 -0.84 -22.38 -2.59
N LEU A 159 -1.31 -21.17 -2.28
CA LEU A 159 -2.73 -20.90 -2.25
C LEU A 159 -3.30 -20.91 -3.67
N THR A 160 -4.48 -21.48 -3.80
CA THR A 160 -5.21 -21.56 -5.06
C THR A 160 -6.65 -21.13 -4.87
N LYS A 161 -7.34 -20.93 -5.99
CA LYS A 161 -8.78 -20.61 -6.00
C LYS A 161 -9.68 -21.68 -5.38
N SER A 162 -9.22 -22.93 -5.20
CA SER A 162 -10.03 -23.94 -4.49
C SER A 162 -10.04 -23.72 -2.99
N ASP A 163 -9.05 -23.02 -2.44
CA ASP A 163 -8.84 -22.90 -1.00
C ASP A 163 -9.65 -21.73 -0.40
N ARG A 164 -10.40 -21.00 -1.23
CA ARG A 164 -11.14 -19.78 -0.86
C ARG A 164 -12.04 -19.93 0.35
N ASN A 165 -12.78 -21.04 0.43
CA ASN A 165 -13.68 -21.29 1.55
C ASN A 165 -12.91 -21.55 2.84
N GLU A 166 -11.84 -22.35 2.76
CA GLU A 166 -10.98 -22.66 3.91
C GLU A 166 -10.31 -21.40 4.45
N ILE A 167 -9.75 -20.55 3.57
CA ILE A 167 -9.14 -19.27 3.96
C ILE A 167 -10.16 -18.39 4.70
N LYS A 168 -11.40 -18.28 4.17
CA LYS A 168 -12.46 -17.48 4.81
C LYS A 168 -12.82 -18.03 6.19
N THR A 169 -12.98 -19.34 6.31
CA THR A 169 -13.30 -19.98 7.60
C THR A 169 -12.21 -19.70 8.63
N VAL A 170 -10.94 -19.96 8.30
CA VAL A 170 -9.82 -19.74 9.22
C VAL A 170 -9.70 -18.26 9.59
N TYR A 171 -9.89 -17.35 8.62
CA TYR A 171 -9.84 -15.91 8.89
C TYR A 171 -10.99 -15.45 9.78
N ASP A 172 -12.23 -15.93 9.55
CA ASP A 172 -13.39 -15.55 10.35
C ASP A 172 -13.33 -16.09 11.79
N GLU A 173 -12.78 -17.29 11.98
CA GLU A 173 -12.47 -17.85 13.31
C GLU A 173 -11.46 -16.97 14.04
N TRP A 174 -10.33 -16.65 13.40
CA TRP A 174 -9.34 -15.73 13.96
C TRP A 174 -9.94 -14.35 14.26
N PHE A 175 -10.72 -13.80 13.32
CA PHE A 175 -11.30 -12.47 13.47
C PHE A 175 -12.23 -12.41 14.69
N SER A 176 -13.08 -13.43 14.85
CA SER A 176 -14.06 -13.53 15.93
C SER A 176 -13.42 -13.75 17.30
N ASP A 177 -12.35 -14.56 17.37
CA ASP A 177 -11.64 -14.84 18.62
C ASP A 177 -10.83 -13.65 19.13
N THR A 178 -10.24 -12.89 18.21
CA THR A 178 -9.28 -11.83 18.55
C THR A 178 -9.91 -10.44 18.64
N ASN A 179 -11.03 -10.18 17.95
CA ASN A 179 -11.58 -8.83 17.78
C ASN A 179 -13.04 -8.72 18.27
N LYS A 180 -13.21 -8.67 19.60
CA LYS A 180 -14.55 -8.54 20.22
C LYS A 180 -15.26 -7.22 19.91
N ASN A 181 -14.50 -6.17 19.61
CA ASN A 181 -14.98 -4.85 19.22
C ASN A 181 -14.05 -4.32 18.10
N PRO A 182 -14.22 -4.80 16.85
CA PRO A 182 -13.34 -4.38 15.77
C PRO A 182 -13.58 -2.90 15.47
N ASP A 183 -12.50 -2.16 15.23
CA ASP A 183 -12.59 -0.81 14.68
C ASP A 183 -12.93 -0.85 13.17
N TYR A 184 -13.12 0.31 12.57
CA TYR A 184 -13.48 0.40 11.16
C TYR A 184 -12.36 -0.12 10.24
N TYR A 185 -11.09 -0.01 10.65
CA TYR A 185 -9.95 -0.55 9.90
C TYR A 185 -10.03 -2.06 9.77
N LEU A 186 -10.27 -2.76 10.88
CA LEU A 186 -10.40 -4.22 10.90
C LEU A 186 -11.64 -4.68 10.12
N ILE A 187 -12.74 -3.92 10.17
CA ILE A 187 -13.95 -4.23 9.39
C ILE A 187 -13.67 -4.11 7.88
N ASP A 188 -13.03 -3.01 7.45
CA ASP A 188 -12.69 -2.80 6.05
C ASP A 188 -11.59 -3.76 5.57
N GLU A 189 -10.60 -4.08 6.42
CA GLU A 189 -9.57 -5.09 6.12
C GLU A 189 -10.21 -6.45 5.88
N ARG A 190 -11.17 -6.87 6.73
CA ARG A 190 -11.91 -8.11 6.55
C ARG A 190 -12.61 -8.14 5.20
N GLN A 191 -13.31 -7.07 4.83
CA GLN A 191 -13.97 -6.99 3.53
C GLN A 191 -12.95 -7.04 2.38
N SER A 192 -11.79 -6.41 2.54
CA SER A 192 -10.75 -6.42 1.52
C SER A 192 -10.06 -7.77 1.37
N ILE A 193 -9.88 -8.53 2.44
CA ILE A 193 -9.42 -9.92 2.39
C ILE A 193 -10.40 -10.76 1.58
N TYR A 194 -11.71 -10.58 1.80
CA TYR A 194 -12.73 -11.22 0.98
C TYR A 194 -12.64 -10.80 -0.50
N ASP A 195 -12.44 -9.51 -0.77
CA ASP A 195 -12.24 -9.01 -2.14
C ASP A 195 -10.98 -9.65 -2.80
N ILE A 196 -9.89 -9.85 -2.05
CA ILE A 196 -8.68 -10.54 -2.54
C ILE A 196 -8.99 -11.98 -2.90
N ILE A 197 -9.63 -12.71 -1.99
CA ILE A 197 -9.95 -14.12 -2.15
C ILE A 197 -10.83 -14.32 -3.40
N GLU A 198 -11.80 -13.44 -3.65
CA GLU A 198 -12.66 -13.52 -4.83
C GLU A 198 -11.94 -13.14 -6.14
N ASN A 199 -10.96 -12.23 -6.08
CA ASN A 199 -10.29 -11.66 -7.25
C ASN A 199 -8.80 -12.05 -7.36
N PHE A 200 -8.42 -13.18 -6.75
CA PHE A 200 -7.04 -13.62 -6.55
C PHE A 200 -6.15 -13.48 -7.81
N ASP A 201 -6.59 -14.04 -8.94
CA ASP A 201 -5.84 -13.99 -10.20
C ASP A 201 -5.74 -12.59 -10.79
N VAL A 202 -6.83 -11.81 -10.73
CA VAL A 202 -6.88 -10.45 -11.27
C VAL A 202 -5.92 -9.55 -10.51
N LEU A 203 -5.84 -9.74 -9.19
CA LEU A 203 -4.94 -9.00 -8.32
C LEU A 203 -3.48 -9.46 -8.40
N GLY A 204 -3.20 -10.58 -9.08
CA GLY A 204 -1.85 -11.09 -9.26
C GLY A 204 -1.26 -11.70 -7.99
N CYS A 205 -2.12 -12.15 -7.06
CA CYS A 205 -1.71 -12.92 -5.89
C CYS A 205 -1.10 -14.26 -6.34
N LYS A 206 -0.04 -14.71 -5.66
CA LYS A 206 0.73 -15.91 -5.99
C LYS A 206 0.97 -16.74 -4.74
#